data_AF-A0A9D7D394-F1
#
_entry.id   AF-A0A9D7D394-F1
#
_cell.length_a   1.000
_cell.length_b   1.000
_cell.length_c   1.000
_cell.angle_alpha   90.00
_cell.angle_beta   90.00
_cell.angle_gamma   90.00
#
_symmetry.space_group_name_H-M   'P 1'
#
loop_
_entity.id
_entity.type
_entity.pdbx_description
1 polymer ?
#
loop_
_entity_poly.entity_id
_entity_poly.type
_entity_poly.pdbx_seq_one_letter_code
_entity_poly.pdbx_strand_id
1 'polypeptide(L)'
;MAAAGGGAQQPWIVGGRLLDLEGRERQAARAGALNTFSAIAVAVQWPARPARKRDTATKVGAVSGALMLIPRNDFNALNGFDEQFDTDCADLDLCRRAALAGGSVLFQPDASGVQFEYAQTRKSRKVQGLTRFAVKSAKTPMERAFARVAGPALAVLLALRDLVAGRPPARR
;
A
#
# COMPACT_ATOMS: atom_id res chain seq x y z
N MET A 1 17.80 -1.66 9.32
CA MET A 1 17.14 -0.99 8.16
C MET A 1 18.12 -0.24 7.28
N ALA A 2 18.98 0.64 7.81
CA ALA A 2 19.98 1.37 7.01
C ALA A 2 20.90 0.45 6.17
N ALA A 3 21.34 -0.68 6.74
CA ALA A 3 22.13 -1.68 6.03
C ALA A 3 21.44 -2.22 4.75
N ALA A 4 20.10 -2.35 4.75
CA ALA A 4 19.35 -2.75 3.57
C ALA A 4 19.28 -1.61 2.51
N GLY A 5 19.26 -0.35 2.95
CA GLY A 5 19.24 0.82 2.06
C GLY A 5 20.60 1.19 1.46
N GLY A 6 21.71 0.86 2.13
CA GLY A 6 23.06 1.28 1.73
C GLY A 6 23.52 0.85 0.33
N GLY A 7 22.96 -0.24 -0.21
CA GLY A 7 23.23 -0.70 -1.60
C GLY A 7 22.06 -0.48 -2.56
N ALA A 8 21.02 0.23 -2.16
CA ALA A 8 19.80 0.40 -2.93
C ALA A 8 19.89 1.59 -3.90
N GLN A 9 19.15 1.51 -5.01
CA GLN A 9 19.02 2.64 -5.93
C GLN A 9 18.20 3.76 -5.27
N GLN A 10 18.75 4.97 -5.28
CA GLN A 10 18.08 6.16 -4.80
C GLN A 10 16.99 6.64 -5.77
N PRO A 11 15.91 7.27 -5.26
CA PRO A 11 15.59 7.41 -3.84
C PRO A 11 15.13 6.09 -3.23
N TRP A 12 15.58 5.76 -2.01
CA TRP A 12 15.22 4.49 -1.38
C TRP A 12 14.40 4.63 -0.10
N ILE A 13 13.52 3.66 0.12
CA ILE A 13 12.66 3.55 1.29
C ILE A 13 12.77 2.13 1.83
N VAL A 14 13.00 1.98 3.14
CA VAL A 14 13.01 0.69 3.81
C VAL A 14 11.90 0.65 4.84
N GLY A 15 11.13 -0.44 4.88
CA GLY A 15 10.20 -0.74 5.97
C GLY A 15 10.57 -2.00 6.73
N GLY A 16 9.92 -2.23 7.86
CA GLY A 16 10.10 -3.41 8.69
C GLY A 16 8.78 -4.10 9.04
N ARG A 17 8.87 -5.17 9.84
CA ARG A 17 7.71 -5.89 10.37
C ARG A 17 6.96 -5.03 11.39
N LEU A 18 5.64 -5.07 11.33
CA LEU A 18 4.79 -4.47 12.36
C LEU A 18 4.13 -5.58 13.15
N LEU A 19 4.22 -5.49 14.46
CA LEU A 19 3.64 -6.45 15.40
C LEU A 19 2.52 -5.79 16.19
N ASP A 20 1.50 -6.55 16.55
CA ASP A 20 0.57 -6.15 17.60
C ASP A 20 1.10 -6.49 19.00
N LEU A 21 0.31 -6.19 20.03
CA LEU A 21 0.66 -6.42 21.43
C LEU A 21 0.81 -7.90 21.78
N GLU A 22 0.17 -8.76 21.01
CA GLU A 22 0.28 -10.21 21.15
C GLU A 22 1.46 -10.78 20.33
N GLY A 23 2.28 -9.92 19.71
CA GLY A 23 3.43 -10.31 18.89
C GLY A 23 3.06 -10.87 17.51
N ARG A 24 1.79 -10.75 17.09
CA ARG A 24 1.33 -11.21 15.78
C ARG A 24 1.71 -10.19 14.71
N GLU A 25 2.20 -10.70 13.60
CA GLU A 25 2.63 -9.86 12.48
C GLU A 25 1.42 -9.30 11.71
N ARG A 26 1.45 -7.99 11.49
CA ARG A 26 0.51 -7.23 10.67
C ARG A 26 1.05 -7.06 9.26
N GLN A 27 0.16 -6.75 8.33
CA GLN A 27 0.54 -6.49 6.94
C GLN A 27 1.22 -5.12 6.82
N ALA A 28 2.53 -5.09 7.11
CA ALA A 28 3.36 -3.89 7.09
C ALA A 28 3.94 -3.55 5.71
N ALA A 29 3.85 -4.48 4.75
CA ALA A 29 4.38 -4.29 3.40
C ALA A 29 3.48 -4.94 2.36
N ARG A 30 3.47 -4.33 1.16
CA ARG A 30 2.75 -4.85 0.00
C ARG A 30 3.72 -5.34 -1.07
N ALA A 31 3.51 -6.58 -1.49
CA ALA A 31 4.21 -7.17 -2.62
C ALA A 31 3.63 -6.67 -3.95
N GLY A 32 4.48 -6.57 -4.98
CA GLY A 32 4.10 -6.15 -6.33
C GLY A 32 4.33 -4.65 -6.57
N ALA A 33 4.72 -4.27 -7.79
CA ALA A 33 4.98 -2.88 -8.15
C ALA A 33 3.70 -2.03 -8.02
N LEU A 34 3.82 -0.79 -7.53
CA LEU A 34 2.73 0.21 -7.49
C LEU A 34 2.42 0.78 -8.90
N ASN A 35 2.22 -0.10 -9.88
CA ASN A 35 1.78 0.25 -11.23
C ASN A 35 0.26 0.55 -11.26
N THR A 36 -0.27 1.12 -12.35
CA THR A 36 -1.68 1.54 -12.44
C THR A 36 -2.68 0.42 -12.09
N PHE A 37 -2.40 -0.83 -12.47
CA PHE A 37 -3.22 -2.00 -12.13
C PHE A 37 -3.26 -2.31 -10.64
N SER A 38 -2.13 -2.17 -9.94
CA SER A 38 -2.06 -2.32 -8.49
C SER A 38 -2.78 -1.18 -7.74
N ALA A 39 -2.88 0.01 -8.33
CA ALA A 39 -3.64 1.12 -7.74
C ALA A 39 -5.15 0.86 -7.80
N ILE A 40 -5.64 0.23 -8.87
CA ILE A 40 -7.01 -0.29 -8.94
C ILE A 40 -7.21 -1.40 -7.90
N ALA A 41 -6.26 -2.33 -7.77
CA ALA A 41 -6.31 -3.38 -6.75
C ALA A 41 -6.33 -2.82 -5.31
N VAL A 42 -5.58 -1.76 -5.05
CA VAL A 42 -5.63 -1.00 -3.79
C VAL A 42 -7.02 -0.35 -3.61
N ALA A 43 -7.53 0.31 -4.65
CA ALA A 43 -8.81 1.03 -4.62
C ALA A 43 -10.02 0.11 -4.39
N VAL A 44 -10.04 -1.08 -4.99
CA VAL A 44 -11.13 -2.07 -4.82
C VAL A 44 -10.95 -2.95 -3.58
N GLN A 45 -10.00 -2.61 -2.69
CA GLN A 45 -9.65 -3.40 -1.51
C GLN A 45 -9.37 -4.87 -1.85
N TRP A 46 -8.81 -5.12 -3.04
CA TRP A 46 -8.44 -6.47 -3.44
C TRP A 46 -7.49 -7.04 -2.39
N PRO A 47 -7.74 -8.25 -1.87
CA PRO A 47 -6.88 -8.85 -0.86
C PRO A 47 -5.47 -8.92 -1.43
N ALA A 48 -4.57 -8.12 -0.87
CA ALA A 48 -3.16 -8.23 -1.16
C ALA A 48 -2.76 -9.66 -0.80
N ARG A 49 -2.08 -10.36 -1.72
CA ARG A 49 -1.61 -11.72 -1.45
C ARG A 49 -0.89 -11.73 -0.09
N PRO A 50 -1.15 -12.73 0.78
CA PRO A 50 -0.48 -12.80 2.07
C PRO A 50 1.01 -12.68 1.83
N ALA A 51 1.66 -11.81 2.62
CA ALA A 51 3.08 -11.59 2.49
C ALA A 51 3.77 -12.93 2.75
N ARG A 52 4.41 -13.50 1.71
CA ARG A 52 5.28 -14.66 1.89
C ARG A 52 6.35 -14.28 2.91
N LYS A 53 6.63 -15.17 3.86
CA LYS A 53 7.71 -14.96 4.83
C LYS A 53 8.99 -14.63 4.06
N ARG A 54 9.58 -13.48 4.35
CA ARG A 54 10.82 -12.99 3.74
C ARG A 54 11.90 -13.17 4.78
N ASP A 55 12.92 -13.94 4.45
CA ASP A 55 14.05 -14.16 5.36
C ASP A 55 15.21 -13.21 5.05
N THR A 56 15.12 -12.45 3.96
CA THR A 56 16.12 -11.47 3.53
C THR A 56 15.48 -10.17 3.06
N ALA A 57 16.27 -9.09 3.08
CA ALA A 57 15.85 -7.79 2.57
C ALA A 57 15.42 -7.92 1.09
N THR A 58 14.16 -7.57 0.81
CA THR A 58 13.53 -7.84 -0.49
C THR A 58 12.79 -6.61 -1.01
N LYS A 59 12.83 -6.37 -2.33
CA LYS A 59 12.02 -5.33 -2.98
C LYS A 59 10.52 -5.55 -2.78
N VAL A 60 9.80 -4.46 -2.55
CA VAL A 60 8.34 -4.39 -2.36
C VAL A 60 7.78 -3.22 -3.15
N GLY A 61 6.45 -3.17 -3.30
CA GLY A 61 5.78 -2.00 -3.87
C GLY A 61 5.63 -0.87 -2.87
N ALA A 62 5.33 -1.22 -1.62
CA ALA A 62 5.09 -0.26 -0.56
C ALA A 62 5.42 -0.86 0.81
N VAL A 63 5.75 0.03 1.74
CA VAL A 63 5.85 -0.27 3.18
C VAL A 63 4.97 0.70 3.95
N SER A 64 4.54 0.28 5.13
CA SER A 64 3.71 1.10 6.01
C SER A 64 4.48 2.32 6.51
N GLY A 65 3.81 3.47 6.55
CA GLY A 65 4.32 4.68 7.18
C GLY A 65 4.58 4.55 8.69
N ALA A 66 4.02 3.54 9.37
CA ALA A 66 4.21 3.33 10.80
C ALA A 66 5.62 2.84 11.16
N LEU A 67 6.34 2.19 10.23
CA LEU A 67 7.74 1.80 10.39
C LEU A 67 8.46 1.93 9.05
N MET A 68 8.98 3.13 8.81
CA MET A 68 9.62 3.53 7.56
C MET A 68 10.92 4.28 7.83
N LEU A 69 11.96 3.96 7.06
CA LEU A 69 13.23 4.66 7.00
C LEU A 69 13.46 5.16 5.59
N ILE A 70 13.81 6.44 5.46
CA ILE A 70 14.17 7.10 4.21
C ILE A 70 15.29 8.12 4.50
N PRO A 71 16.32 8.24 3.63
CA PRO A 71 17.30 9.30 3.76
C PRO A 71 16.65 10.67 3.63
N ARG A 72 17.12 11.66 4.41
CA ARG A 72 16.58 13.02 4.36
C ARG A 72 16.61 13.62 2.95
N ASN A 73 17.70 13.39 2.22
CA ASN A 73 17.85 13.90 0.86
C ASN A 73 16.83 13.27 -0.10
N ASP A 74 16.61 11.96 0.00
CA ASP A 74 15.63 11.23 -0.80
C ASP A 74 14.19 11.67 -0.47
N PHE A 75 13.89 11.87 0.82
CA PHE A 75 12.59 12.37 1.25
C PHE A 75 12.30 13.77 0.67
N ASN A 76 13.29 14.66 0.74
CA ASN A 76 13.18 16.00 0.18
C ASN A 76 13.07 15.98 -1.35
N ALA A 77 13.86 15.15 -2.04
CA ALA A 77 13.82 14.99 -3.49
C ALA A 77 12.47 14.45 -3.98
N LEU A 78 11.77 13.69 -3.14
CA LEU A 78 10.42 13.23 -3.43
C LEU A 78 9.34 14.28 -3.10
N ASN A 79 9.66 15.42 -2.48
CA ASN A 79 8.71 16.39 -1.88
C ASN A 79 7.91 15.83 -0.69
N GLY A 80 8.52 14.96 0.12
CA GLY A 80 7.97 14.50 1.39
C GLY A 80 6.61 13.80 1.29
N PHE A 81 5.85 13.79 2.37
CA PHE A 81 4.45 13.34 2.36
C PHE A 81 3.56 14.39 1.72
N ASP A 82 2.56 13.93 0.97
CA ASP A 82 1.54 14.83 0.40
C ASP A 82 0.51 15.16 1.49
N GLU A 83 0.52 16.40 1.95
CA GLU A 83 -0.34 16.92 3.02
C GLU A 83 -1.83 16.86 2.68
N GLN A 84 -2.18 16.63 1.42
CA GLN A 84 -3.57 16.38 1.06
C GLN A 84 -4.07 15.03 1.60
N PHE A 85 -3.20 14.10 2.02
CA PHE A 85 -3.60 12.87 2.68
C PHE A 85 -3.68 13.07 4.20
N ASP A 86 -4.87 12.90 4.78
CA ASP A 86 -5.07 13.07 6.23
C ASP A 86 -4.31 12.03 7.08
N THR A 87 -4.25 10.77 6.65
CA THR A 87 -3.52 9.70 7.38
C THR A 87 -3.32 8.45 6.52
N ASP A 88 -4.35 8.02 5.81
CA ASP A 88 -4.34 6.77 5.05
C ASP A 88 -3.76 6.97 3.64
N CYS A 89 -2.90 6.04 3.19
CA CYS A 89 -2.31 5.99 1.85
C CYS A 89 -1.24 7.05 1.50
N ALA A 90 -0.87 7.94 2.42
CA ALA A 90 0.24 8.87 2.20
C ALA A 90 1.58 8.14 1.97
N ASP A 91 1.77 7.03 2.68
CA ASP A 91 2.88 6.09 2.54
C ASP A 91 2.90 5.39 1.17
N LEU A 92 1.74 4.96 0.67
CA LEU A 92 1.61 4.38 -0.67
C LEU A 92 1.99 5.39 -1.77
N ASP A 93 1.55 6.64 -1.64
CA ASP A 93 1.92 7.69 -2.59
C ASP A 93 3.43 7.96 -2.59
N LEU A 94 4.05 8.04 -1.41
CA LEU A 94 5.48 8.24 -1.27
C LEU A 94 6.28 7.07 -1.87
N CYS A 95 5.92 5.82 -1.55
CA CYS A 95 6.53 4.63 -2.14
C CYS A 95 6.35 4.56 -3.66
N ARG A 96 5.19 4.99 -4.17
CA ARG A 96 4.94 5.08 -5.61
C ARG A 96 5.85 6.11 -6.26
N ARG A 97 6.00 7.30 -5.68
CA ARG A 97 6.90 8.34 -6.20
C ARG A 97 8.35 7.88 -6.19
N ALA A 98 8.79 7.18 -5.14
CA ALA A 98 10.12 6.58 -5.10
C ALA A 98 10.36 5.59 -6.25
N ALA A 99 9.39 4.69 -6.48
CA ALA A 99 9.47 3.75 -7.61
C ALA A 99 9.44 4.44 -8.98
N LEU A 100 8.62 5.49 -9.15
CA LEU A 100 8.55 6.27 -10.39
C LEU A 100 9.82 7.07 -10.67
N ALA A 101 10.57 7.44 -9.64
CA ALA A 101 11.87 8.09 -9.75
C ALA A 101 13.02 7.10 -10.07
N GLY A 102 12.72 5.81 -10.33
CA GLY A 102 13.73 4.78 -10.56
C GLY A 102 14.37 4.24 -9.28
N GLY A 103 13.84 4.63 -8.12
CA GLY A 103 14.34 4.26 -6.81
C GLY A 103 13.91 2.86 -6.35
N SER A 104 14.15 2.56 -5.08
CA SER A 104 13.89 1.23 -4.50
C SER A 104 13.08 1.31 -3.21
N VAL A 105 12.03 0.49 -3.13
CA VAL A 105 11.31 0.24 -1.87
C VAL A 105 11.63 -1.17 -1.40
N LEU A 106 12.13 -1.29 -0.17
CA LEU A 106 12.65 -2.51 0.42
C LEU A 106 11.92 -2.84 1.72
N PHE A 107 11.81 -4.13 2.00
CA PHE A 107 11.34 -4.64 3.28
C PHE A 107 12.48 -5.40 3.96
N GLN A 108 12.83 -4.99 5.18
CA GLN A 108 13.85 -5.63 6.02
C GLN A 108 13.17 -6.44 7.14
N PRO A 109 13.04 -7.78 6.99
CA PRO A 109 12.38 -8.64 8.00
C PRO A 109 13.04 -8.63 9.38
N ASP A 110 14.35 -8.34 9.49
CA ASP A 110 15.06 -8.30 10.78
C ASP A 110 14.69 -7.09 11.64
N ALA A 111 14.08 -6.06 11.03
CA ALA A 111 13.61 -4.89 11.75
C ALA A 111 12.12 -5.06 12.06
N SER A 112 11.75 -4.92 13.34
CA SER A 112 10.36 -4.96 13.79
C SER A 112 10.02 -3.80 14.73
N GLY A 113 8.75 -3.43 14.73
CA GLY A 113 8.19 -2.44 15.66
C GLY A 113 6.78 -2.84 16.08
N VAL A 114 6.37 -2.44 17.28
CA VAL A 114 5.01 -2.65 17.79
C VAL A 114 4.16 -1.45 17.43
N GLN A 115 2.99 -1.68 16.82
CA GLN A 115 2.04 -0.62 16.50
C GLN A 115 0.76 -0.77 17.33
N PHE A 116 0.40 0.31 18.02
CA PHE A 116 -0.87 0.42 18.73
C PHE A 116 -1.96 0.92 17.76
N GLU A 117 -2.91 0.06 17.40
CA GLU A 117 -4.12 0.50 16.73
C GLU A 117 -5.29 0.48 17.72
N TYR A 118 -5.83 1.65 18.02
CA TYR A 118 -7.16 1.71 18.60
C TYR A 118 -8.16 1.35 17.50
N ALA A 119 -9.06 0.41 17.77
CA ALA A 119 -10.20 0.06 16.91
C ALA A 119 -11.19 1.23 16.84
N GLN A 120 -10.76 2.37 16.29
CA GLN A 120 -11.59 3.52 16.04
C GLN A 120 -12.17 3.39 14.63
N THR A 121 -13.42 3.82 14.50
CA THR A 121 -14.29 3.76 13.31
C THR A 121 -13.74 4.59 12.14
N ARG A 122 -12.57 4.23 11.60
CA ARG A 122 -11.81 4.97 10.57
C ARG A 122 -12.20 4.62 9.12
N LYS A 123 -13.34 3.93 8.90
CA LYS A 123 -13.76 3.48 7.55
C LYS A 123 -13.81 4.64 6.54
N SER A 124 -14.26 5.83 6.93
CA SER A 124 -14.43 6.97 6.02
C SER A 124 -13.10 7.59 5.54
N ARG A 125 -12.11 7.77 6.43
CA ARG A 125 -10.80 8.36 6.07
C ARG A 125 -9.99 7.45 5.13
N LYS A 126 -10.10 6.14 5.34
CA LYS A 126 -9.47 5.13 4.47
C LYS A 126 -10.02 5.18 3.05
N VAL A 127 -11.34 5.36 2.89
CA VAL A 127 -11.98 5.50 1.57
C VAL A 127 -11.51 6.78 0.87
N GLN A 128 -11.38 7.90 1.59
CA GLN A 128 -10.90 9.17 1.03
C GLN A 128 -9.45 9.08 0.56
N GLY A 129 -8.57 8.50 1.38
CA GLY A 129 -7.16 8.26 1.04
C GLY A 129 -6.99 7.36 -0.17
N LEU A 130 -7.72 6.23 -0.22
CA LEU A 130 -7.72 5.33 -1.38
C LEU A 130 -8.20 6.03 -2.66
N THR A 131 -9.28 6.80 -2.57
CA THR A 131 -9.83 7.52 -3.73
C THR A 131 -8.83 8.53 -4.28
N ARG A 132 -8.18 9.32 -3.41
CA ARG A 132 -7.15 10.28 -3.80
C ARG A 132 -5.94 9.58 -4.43
N PHE A 133 -5.47 8.47 -3.83
CA PHE A 133 -4.40 7.66 -4.39
C PHE A 133 -4.75 7.11 -5.79
N ALA A 134 -5.99 6.65 -5.99
CA ALA A 134 -6.45 6.15 -7.29
C ALA A 134 -6.45 7.24 -8.38
N VAL A 135 -6.95 8.43 -8.06
CA VAL A 135 -6.97 9.58 -8.98
C VAL A 135 -5.54 9.99 -9.38
N LYS A 136 -4.64 10.10 -8.39
CA LYS A 136 -3.22 10.44 -8.61
C LYS A 136 -2.44 9.33 -9.31
N SER A 137 -2.95 8.10 -9.22
CA SER A 137 -2.33 6.93 -9.85
C SER A 137 -2.70 6.73 -11.32
N ALA A 138 -3.87 7.21 -11.75
CA ALA A 138 -4.33 7.07 -13.13
C ALA A 138 -3.60 8.03 -14.08
N LYS A 139 -2.76 7.50 -14.98
CA LYS A 139 -1.91 8.30 -15.87
C LYS A 139 -2.53 8.56 -17.26
N THR A 140 -3.57 7.84 -17.70
CA THR A 140 -4.18 8.04 -19.03
C THR A 140 -5.73 8.12 -19.02
N PRO A 141 -6.36 8.83 -19.99
CA PRO A 141 -7.82 8.93 -20.10
C PRO A 141 -8.52 7.56 -20.28
N MET A 142 -7.87 6.63 -20.97
CA MET A 142 -8.35 5.26 -21.19
C MET A 142 -8.32 4.41 -19.90
N GLU A 143 -7.31 4.59 -19.05
CA GLU A 143 -7.26 3.97 -17.71
C GLU A 143 -8.34 4.55 -16.76
N ARG A 144 -8.68 5.84 -16.88
CA ARG A 144 -9.79 6.45 -16.13
C ARG A 144 -11.14 5.87 -16.56
N ALA A 145 -11.33 5.61 -17.85
CA ALA A 145 -12.51 4.92 -18.37
C ALA A 145 -12.55 3.45 -17.91
N PHE A 146 -11.43 2.74 -17.96
CA PHE A 146 -11.33 1.36 -17.47
C PHE A 146 -11.61 1.27 -15.97
N ALA A 147 -11.08 2.17 -15.14
CA ALA A 147 -11.36 2.20 -13.69
C ALA A 147 -12.85 2.46 -13.38
N ARG A 148 -13.54 3.29 -14.18
CA ARG A 148 -14.99 3.55 -14.05
C ARG A 148 -15.84 2.34 -14.40
N VAL A 149 -15.37 1.46 -15.30
CA VAL A 149 -16.12 0.28 -15.78
C VAL A 149 -15.74 -0.98 -14.99
N ALA A 150 -14.46 -1.20 -14.74
CA ALA A 150 -13.94 -2.41 -14.10
C ALA A 150 -14.33 -2.53 -12.62
N GLY A 151 -14.41 -1.41 -11.90
CA GLY A 151 -14.85 -1.38 -10.49
C GLY A 151 -16.27 -1.96 -10.29
N PRO A 152 -17.31 -1.38 -10.90
CA PRO A 152 -18.67 -1.90 -10.80
C PRO A 152 -18.83 -3.28 -11.45
N ALA A 153 -18.19 -3.55 -12.60
CA ALA A 153 -18.25 -4.86 -13.24
C ALA A 153 -17.68 -5.98 -12.35
N LEU A 154 -16.56 -5.71 -11.67
CA LEU A 154 -15.95 -6.67 -10.75
C LEU A 154 -16.76 -6.83 -9.46
N ALA A 155 -17.36 -5.75 -8.94
CA ALA A 155 -18.27 -5.82 -7.80
C ALA A 155 -19.52 -6.66 -8.13
N VAL A 156 -20.06 -6.52 -9.34
CA VAL A 156 -21.16 -7.36 -9.85
C VAL A 156 -20.73 -8.81 -9.99
N LEU A 157 -19.54 -9.09 -10.53
CA LEU A 157 -19.01 -10.45 -10.64
C LEU A 157 -18.75 -11.11 -9.28
N LEU A 158 -18.24 -10.36 -8.31
CA LEU A 158 -18.05 -10.87 -6.94
C LEU A 158 -19.38 -11.12 -6.24
N ALA A 159 -20.36 -10.22 -6.40
CA ALA A 159 -21.71 -10.42 -5.89
C ALA A 159 -22.40 -11.64 -6.52
N LEU A 160 -22.23 -11.83 -7.84
CA LEU A 160 -22.71 -13.03 -8.54
C LEU A 160 -22.00 -14.29 -8.04
N ARG A 161 -20.68 -14.24 -7.83
CA ARG A 161 -19.93 -15.37 -7.27
C ARG A 161 -20.40 -15.74 -5.87
N ASP A 162 -20.64 -14.74 -5.02
CA ASP A 162 -21.08 -14.97 -3.64
C ASP A 162 -22.55 -15.43 -3.59
N LEU A 163 -23.40 -14.98 -4.52
CA LEU A 163 -24.76 -15.48 -4.75
C LEU A 163 -24.76 -16.95 -5.19
N VAL A 164 -23.92 -17.31 -6.16
CA VAL A 164 -23.74 -18.70 -6.65
C VAL A 164 -23.14 -19.59 -5.56
N ALA A 165 -22.27 -19.06 -4.71
CA ALA A 165 -21.67 -19.76 -3.59
C ALA A 165 -22.56 -19.80 -2.32
N GLY A 166 -23.78 -19.24 -2.37
CA GLY A 166 -24.74 -19.26 -1.26
C GLY A 166 -24.30 -18.49 -0.01
N ARG A 167 -23.33 -17.57 -0.12
CA ARG A 167 -22.86 -16.78 1.03
C ARG A 167 -23.77 -15.56 1.22
N PRO A 168 -24.37 -15.37 2.41
CA PRO A 168 -25.25 -14.23 2.63
C PRO A 168 -24.46 -12.92 2.52
N PRO A 169 -25.06 -11.86 1.94
CA PRO A 169 -24.38 -10.58 1.79
C PRO A 169 -24.04 -10.01 3.17
N ALA A 170 -22.79 -9.60 3.36
CA ALA A 170 -22.33 -8.97 4.59
C ALA A 170 -23.18 -7.70 4.85
N ARG A 171 -23.97 -7.72 5.93
CA ARG A 171 -24.83 -6.60 6.34
C ARG A 171 -23.98 -5.33 6.49
N ARG A 172 -24.42 -4.28 5.79
CA ARG A 172 -23.87 -2.91 5.90
C ARG A 172 -24.22 -2.28 7.23
#